data_AF-A0A8S3UAY3-F1
#
_entry.id   AF-A0A8S3UAY3-F1
#
_cell.length_a   1.000
_cell.length_b   1.000
_cell.length_c   1.000
_cell.angle_alpha   90.00
_cell.angle_beta   90.00
_cell.angle_gamma   90.00
#
_symmetry.space_group_name_H-M   'P 1'
#
loop_
_entity.id
_entity.type
_entity.pdbx_description
1 polymer ?
#
loop_
_entity_poly.entity_id
_entity_poly.type
_entity_poly.pdbx_seq_one_letter_code
_entity_poly.pdbx_strand_id
1 'polypeptide(L)'
;MTIKEVHSQKSIQWLEYISLKYNIMIQHAKRGGEKKLFINKKCYKVDGYYYDRENKMRNVYEFFGCYWHGCTKCYSPEEICKKDRNKKTMKELYDQTKERLKTIEDYLKPNVKIHTIWECEFDQQKYPEVDPHLKPIDKRDAFYGGRTETIQLYNNLSDLKGRYVDFCSLYPSVNKYCKYPIGHSITSTEISVDDYIKIIISE
;
A
#
# COMPACT_ATOMS: atom_id res chain seq x y z
N MET A 1 23.77 -0.64 -18.76
CA MET A 1 22.50 0.12 -18.71
C MET A 1 21.40 -0.80 -18.22
N THR A 2 20.94 -0.62 -16.99
CA THR A 2 19.79 -1.36 -16.45
C THR A 2 18.54 -0.87 -17.17
N ILE A 3 17.87 -1.75 -17.91
CA ILE A 3 16.60 -1.42 -18.57
C ILE A 3 15.61 -1.06 -17.45
N LYS A 4 15.22 0.22 -17.35
CA LYS A 4 14.15 0.64 -16.44
C LYS A 4 12.88 -0.10 -16.85
N GLU A 5 12.34 -0.94 -15.96
CA GLU A 5 11.05 -1.59 -16.19
C GLU A 5 9.98 -0.50 -16.35
N VAL A 6 9.38 -0.44 -17.54
CA VAL A 6 8.35 0.53 -17.89
C VAL A 6 7.05 0.08 -17.27
N HIS A 7 6.55 0.86 -16.31
CA HIS A 7 5.26 0.64 -15.65
C HIS A 7 4.30 1.77 -16.00
N SER A 8 3.00 1.48 -16.03
CA SER A 8 1.96 2.48 -16.30
C SER A 8 1.87 3.50 -15.17
N GLN A 9 1.98 4.80 -15.49
CA GLN A 9 1.79 5.87 -14.50
C GLN A 9 0.38 5.84 -13.91
N LYS A 10 -0.64 5.56 -14.74
CA LYS A 10 -2.04 5.40 -14.31
C LYS A 10 -2.21 4.22 -13.32
N SER A 11 -1.53 3.11 -13.58
CA SER A 11 -1.52 1.95 -12.66
C SER A 11 -0.97 2.35 -11.29
N ILE A 12 0.15 3.06 -11.25
CA ILE A 12 0.71 3.56 -9.98
C ILE A 12 -0.23 4.53 -9.28
N GLN A 13 -0.82 5.49 -10.00
CA GLN A 13 -1.74 6.46 -9.41
C GLN A 13 -2.96 5.76 -8.78
N TRP A 14 -3.53 4.78 -9.48
CA TRP A 14 -4.62 3.96 -8.96
C TRP A 14 -4.23 3.23 -7.66
N LEU A 15 -3.08 2.54 -7.66
CA LEU A 15 -2.61 1.79 -6.50
C LEU A 15 -2.28 2.69 -5.30
N GLU A 16 -1.73 3.89 -5.54
CA GLU A 16 -1.47 4.88 -4.49
C GLU A 16 -2.78 5.43 -3.91
N TYR A 17 -3.77 5.72 -4.75
CA TYR A 17 -5.09 6.15 -4.30
C TYR A 17 -5.76 5.09 -3.41
N ILE A 18 -5.74 3.81 -3.83
CA ILE A 18 -6.28 2.71 -3.03
C ILE A 18 -5.51 2.54 -1.72
N SER A 19 -4.17 2.64 -1.78
CA SER A 19 -3.31 2.56 -0.59
C SER A 19 -3.69 3.58 0.45
N LEU A 20 -3.89 4.84 0.05
CA LEU A 20 -4.32 5.92 0.95
C LEU A 20 -5.75 5.75 1.42
N LYS A 21 -6.68 5.51 0.51
CA LYS A 21 -8.11 5.40 0.81
C LYS A 21 -8.40 4.34 1.87
N TYR A 22 -7.71 3.21 1.79
CA TYR A 22 -7.91 2.08 2.71
C TYR A 22 -6.82 1.96 3.77
N ASN A 23 -5.86 2.90 3.80
CA ASN A 23 -4.70 2.88 4.69
C ASN A 23 -3.94 1.54 4.70
N ILE A 24 -3.66 1.02 3.50
CA ILE A 24 -2.94 -0.24 3.29
C ILE A 24 -1.66 0.00 2.52
N MET A 25 -0.61 -0.71 2.89
CA MET A 25 0.67 -0.65 2.17
C MET A 25 0.68 -1.67 1.03
N ILE A 26 0.19 -1.26 -0.15
CA ILE A 26 0.25 -2.09 -1.36
C ILE A 26 1.70 -2.12 -1.87
N GLN A 27 2.24 -3.31 -2.10
CA GLN A 27 3.50 -3.52 -2.81
C GLN A 27 3.27 -3.35 -4.31
N HIS A 28 4.09 -2.54 -4.99
CA HIS A 28 4.01 -2.29 -6.45
C HIS A 28 5.38 -1.82 -6.99
N ALA A 29 5.48 -1.55 -8.30
CA ALA A 29 6.76 -1.22 -8.96
C ALA A 29 7.57 -0.09 -8.28
N LYS A 30 6.91 0.91 -7.68
CA LYS A 30 7.55 2.03 -6.96
C LYS A 30 7.66 1.82 -5.44
N ARG A 31 7.13 0.72 -4.90
CA ARG A 31 7.14 0.38 -3.47
C ARG A 31 7.45 -1.09 -3.26
N GLY A 32 8.74 -1.41 -3.07
CA GLY A 32 9.21 -2.79 -2.87
C GLY A 32 9.25 -3.63 -4.16
N GLY A 33 8.99 -3.03 -5.32
CA GLY A 33 8.93 -3.72 -6.62
C GLY A 33 7.67 -4.56 -6.78
N GLU A 34 7.36 -4.95 -8.01
CA GLU A 34 6.18 -5.79 -8.30
C GLU A 34 6.30 -7.17 -7.67
N LYS A 35 5.18 -7.68 -7.15
CA LYS A 35 5.15 -9.02 -6.55
C LYS A 35 5.27 -10.07 -7.66
N LYS A 36 6.27 -10.95 -7.51
CA LYS A 36 6.51 -12.10 -8.39
C LYS A 36 5.83 -13.35 -7.82
N LEU A 37 5.03 -14.01 -8.64
CA LEU A 37 4.37 -15.29 -8.37
C LEU A 37 4.95 -16.34 -9.33
N PHE A 38 5.54 -17.39 -8.79
CA PHE A 38 6.13 -18.47 -9.59
C PHE A 38 5.12 -19.62 -9.71
N ILE A 39 4.48 -19.74 -10.88
CA ILE A 39 3.40 -20.70 -11.16
C ILE A 39 3.83 -21.55 -12.36
N ASN A 40 3.89 -22.87 -12.21
CA ASN A 40 4.25 -23.81 -13.28
C ASN A 40 5.52 -23.42 -14.05
N LYS A 41 6.61 -23.09 -13.33
CA LYS A 41 7.90 -22.62 -13.88
C LYS A 41 7.84 -21.28 -14.64
N LYS A 42 6.72 -20.58 -14.61
CA LYS A 42 6.55 -19.24 -15.19
C LYS A 42 6.43 -18.19 -14.08
N CYS A 43 7.10 -17.06 -14.27
CA CYS A 43 7.01 -15.92 -13.36
C CYS A 43 5.90 -14.98 -13.81
N TYR A 44 4.89 -14.79 -12.98
CA TYR A 44 3.83 -13.80 -13.13
C TYR A 44 4.15 -12.62 -12.22
N LYS A 45 4.21 -11.41 -12.77
CA LYS A 45 4.31 -10.16 -11.98
C LYS A 45 2.95 -9.50 -11.94
N VAL A 46 2.45 -9.15 -10.77
CA VAL A 46 1.18 -8.42 -10.59
C VAL A 46 1.47 -6.94 -10.32
N ASP A 47 0.61 -6.03 -10.78
CA ASP A 47 0.80 -4.58 -10.63
C ASP A 47 0.85 -4.18 -9.15
N GLY A 48 -0.05 -4.73 -8.33
CA GLY A 48 -0.15 -4.47 -6.90
C GLY A 48 -0.43 -5.73 -6.07
N TYR A 49 0.13 -5.78 -4.86
CA TYR A 49 -0.08 -6.88 -3.92
C TYR A 49 -0.16 -6.39 -2.47
N TYR A 50 -1.15 -6.86 -1.73
CA TYR A 50 -1.29 -6.61 -0.30
C TYR A 50 -1.71 -7.90 0.43
N TYR A 51 -1.04 -8.23 1.53
CA TYR A 51 -1.45 -9.34 2.40
C TYR A 51 -2.10 -8.80 3.66
N ASP A 52 -3.41 -8.99 3.77
CA ASP A 52 -4.17 -8.70 4.97
C ASP A 52 -3.90 -9.81 6.00
N ARG A 53 -3.19 -9.46 7.06
CA ARG A 53 -2.79 -10.40 8.12
C ARG A 53 -3.95 -10.79 9.03
N GLU A 54 -4.93 -9.91 9.19
CA GLU A 54 -6.06 -10.10 10.10
C GLU A 54 -7.02 -11.12 9.50
N ASN A 55 -7.39 -10.92 8.23
CA ASN A 55 -8.27 -11.82 7.49
C ASN A 55 -7.52 -12.97 6.79
N LYS A 56 -6.18 -13.00 6.88
CA LYS A 56 -5.28 -13.91 6.14
C LYS A 56 -5.56 -13.91 4.63
N MET A 57 -5.93 -12.75 4.09
CA MET A 57 -6.41 -12.58 2.72
C MET A 57 -5.32 -11.98 1.81
N ARG A 58 -5.10 -12.60 0.65
CA ARG A 58 -4.21 -12.07 -0.39
C ARG A 58 -4.99 -11.18 -1.33
N ASN A 59 -4.66 -9.90 -1.40
CA ASN A 59 -5.25 -8.94 -2.32
C ASN A 59 -4.28 -8.72 -3.48
N VAL A 60 -4.71 -9.04 -4.69
CA VAL A 60 -3.98 -8.81 -5.94
C VAL A 60 -4.68 -7.69 -6.69
N TYR A 61 -3.92 -6.74 -7.22
CA TYR A 61 -4.42 -5.63 -8.01
C TYR A 61 -3.80 -5.69 -9.41
N GLU A 62 -4.63 -5.62 -10.44
CA GLU A 62 -4.20 -5.65 -11.85
C GLU A 62 -4.85 -4.49 -12.61
N PHE A 63 -4.03 -3.72 -13.33
CA PHE A 63 -4.45 -2.59 -14.14
C PHE A 63 -4.34 -2.95 -15.63
N PHE A 64 -5.48 -2.96 -16.34
CA PHE A 64 -5.52 -3.35 -17.73
C PHE A 64 -5.50 -2.14 -18.66
N GLY A 65 -4.32 -1.86 -19.23
CA GLY A 65 -4.21 -0.95 -20.38
C GLY A 65 -5.06 -1.47 -21.53
N CYS A 66 -6.07 -0.70 -21.97
CA CYS A 66 -7.14 -1.20 -22.83
C CYS A 66 -6.62 -1.77 -24.16
N TYR A 67 -5.61 -1.12 -24.72
CA TYR A 67 -5.00 -1.50 -26.00
C TYR A 67 -4.18 -2.80 -25.94
N TRP A 68 -3.57 -3.09 -24.79
CA TRP A 68 -2.68 -4.24 -24.61
C TRP A 68 -3.39 -5.48 -24.08
N HIS A 69 -4.57 -5.29 -23.50
CA HIS A 69 -5.34 -6.36 -22.84
C HIS A 69 -6.68 -6.66 -23.53
N GLY A 70 -6.99 -6.00 -24.66
CA GLY A 70 -8.19 -6.29 -25.44
C GLY A 70 -9.49 -5.82 -24.79
N CYS A 71 -9.59 -4.55 -24.40
CA CYS A 71 -10.81 -4.04 -23.77
C CYS A 71 -12.01 -4.08 -24.73
N THR A 72 -13.03 -4.87 -24.40
CA THR A 72 -14.25 -5.04 -25.21
C THR A 72 -15.14 -3.80 -25.29
N LYS A 73 -14.94 -2.81 -24.40
CA LYS A 73 -15.64 -1.52 -24.44
C LYS A 73 -14.99 -0.53 -25.40
N CYS A 74 -13.69 -0.66 -25.66
CA CYS A 74 -12.91 0.31 -26.43
C CYS A 74 -12.61 -0.14 -27.85
N TYR A 75 -12.60 -1.45 -28.11
CA TYR A 75 -12.17 -2.02 -29.38
C TYR A 75 -13.06 -3.17 -29.83
N SER A 76 -13.17 -3.37 -31.15
CA SER A 76 -13.88 -4.52 -31.71
C SER A 76 -13.08 -5.81 -31.49
N PRO A 77 -13.73 -6.97 -31.22
CA PRO A 77 -13.02 -8.24 -31.03
C PRO A 77 -12.08 -8.62 -32.19
N GLU A 78 -12.46 -8.30 -33.42
CA GLU A 78 -11.75 -8.60 -34.67
C GLU A 78 -10.61 -7.61 -34.97
N GLU A 79 -10.53 -6.50 -34.24
CA GLU A 79 -9.50 -5.50 -34.43
C GLU A 79 -8.12 -6.08 -34.08
N ILE A 80 -7.11 -5.78 -34.90
CA ILE A 80 -5.73 -6.23 -34.68
C ILE A 80 -4.98 -5.21 -33.81
N CYS A 81 -4.37 -5.69 -32.73
CA CYS A 81 -3.43 -4.89 -31.95
C CYS A 81 -2.13 -4.71 -32.74
N LYS A 82 -2.06 -3.64 -33.54
CA LYS A 82 -0.96 -3.38 -34.49
C LYS A 82 0.44 -3.33 -33.84
N LYS A 83 0.55 -2.91 -32.57
CA LYS A 83 1.83 -2.86 -31.85
C LYS A 83 2.15 -4.15 -31.09
N ASP A 84 1.23 -5.11 -31.05
CA ASP A 84 1.54 -6.45 -30.57
C ASP A 84 2.45 -7.16 -31.58
N ARG A 85 3.50 -7.80 -31.07
CA ARG A 85 4.51 -8.47 -31.93
C ARG A 85 3.92 -9.63 -32.73
N ASN A 86 2.89 -10.28 -32.18
CA ASN A 86 2.22 -11.41 -32.80
C ASN A 86 0.97 -10.99 -33.59
N LYS A 87 0.69 -9.68 -33.70
CA LYS A 87 -0.49 -9.10 -34.37
C LYS A 87 -1.80 -9.76 -33.92
N LYS A 88 -1.91 -10.06 -32.62
CA LYS A 88 -3.12 -10.65 -32.04
C LYS A 88 -4.32 -9.73 -32.22
N THR A 89 -5.48 -10.35 -32.35
CA THR A 89 -6.77 -9.68 -32.26
C THR A 89 -7.05 -9.22 -30.83
N MET A 90 -7.91 -8.21 -30.66
CA MET A 90 -8.34 -7.75 -29.34
C MET A 90 -9.03 -8.87 -28.56
N LYS A 91 -9.77 -9.76 -29.25
CA LYS A 91 -10.35 -10.95 -28.63
C LYS A 91 -9.29 -11.87 -28.03
N GLU A 92 -8.22 -12.18 -28.76
CA GLU A 92 -7.16 -13.06 -28.26
C GLU A 92 -6.41 -12.46 -27.07
N LEU A 93 -6.20 -11.13 -27.05
CA LEU A 93 -5.61 -10.44 -25.91
C LEU A 93 -6.52 -10.48 -24.68
N TYR A 94 -7.83 -10.29 -24.89
CA TYR A 94 -8.82 -10.40 -23.82
C TYR A 94 -8.86 -11.81 -23.24
N ASP A 95 -8.92 -12.83 -24.09
CA ASP A 95 -8.94 -14.24 -23.69
C ASP A 95 -7.68 -14.59 -22.88
N GLN A 96 -6.50 -14.13 -23.29
CA GLN A 96 -5.24 -14.28 -22.54
C GLN A 96 -5.25 -13.55 -21.20
N THR A 97 -5.82 -12.35 -21.15
CA THR A 97 -5.96 -11.58 -19.91
C THR A 97 -6.82 -12.36 -18.91
N LYS A 98 -7.93 -12.94 -19.36
CA LYS A 98 -8.82 -13.77 -18.53
C LYS A 98 -8.16 -15.08 -18.08
N GLU A 99 -7.46 -15.77 -18.98
CA GLU A 99 -6.73 -17.00 -18.65
C GLU A 99 -5.64 -16.75 -17.60
N ARG A 100 -4.89 -15.64 -17.76
CA ARG A 100 -3.89 -15.20 -16.78
C ARG A 100 -4.52 -14.96 -15.40
N LEU A 101 -5.62 -14.20 -15.34
CA LEU A 101 -6.32 -13.92 -14.09
C LEU A 101 -6.76 -15.20 -13.40
N LYS A 102 -7.40 -16.12 -14.14
CA LYS A 102 -7.84 -17.41 -13.63
C LYS A 102 -6.68 -18.23 -13.08
N THR A 103 -5.55 -18.26 -13.79
CA THR A 103 -4.33 -18.97 -13.35
C THR A 103 -3.80 -18.42 -12.01
N ILE A 104 -3.77 -17.09 -11.87
CA ILE A 104 -3.31 -16.44 -10.62
C ILE A 104 -4.31 -16.71 -9.49
N GLU A 105 -5.60 -16.60 -9.77
CA GLU A 105 -6.66 -16.86 -8.80
C GLU A 105 -6.61 -18.30 -8.27
N ASP A 106 -6.58 -19.27 -9.17
CA ASP A 106 -6.55 -20.70 -8.83
C ASP A 106 -5.29 -21.06 -8.01
N TYR A 107 -4.15 -20.44 -8.30
CA TYR A 107 -2.91 -20.64 -7.54
C TYR A 107 -2.97 -20.06 -6.12
N LEU A 108 -3.71 -18.98 -5.89
CA LEU A 108 -3.73 -18.27 -4.60
C LEU A 108 -4.93 -18.64 -3.70
N LYS A 109 -5.90 -19.37 -4.23
CA LYS A 109 -7.05 -19.94 -3.49
C LYS A 109 -6.60 -20.72 -2.24
N PRO A 110 -7.46 -20.82 -1.22
CA PRO A 110 -8.82 -20.26 -1.14
C PRO A 110 -8.85 -18.77 -0.75
N ASN A 111 -7.74 -18.21 -0.25
CA ASN A 111 -7.72 -16.88 0.37
C ASN A 111 -7.11 -15.84 -0.58
N VAL A 112 -7.84 -15.50 -1.64
CA VAL A 112 -7.44 -14.47 -2.60
C VAL A 112 -8.63 -13.61 -3.01
N LYS A 113 -8.37 -12.30 -3.16
CA LYS A 113 -9.27 -11.35 -3.81
C LYS A 113 -8.49 -10.63 -4.90
N ILE A 114 -8.96 -10.73 -6.14
CA ILE A 114 -8.38 -10.02 -7.27
C ILE A 114 -9.23 -8.78 -7.55
N HIS A 115 -8.59 -7.62 -7.54
CA HIS A 115 -9.18 -6.33 -7.89
C HIS A 115 -8.62 -5.91 -9.24
N THR A 116 -9.50 -5.56 -10.18
CA THR A 116 -9.09 -5.17 -11.52
C THR A 116 -9.73 -3.85 -11.92
N ILE A 117 -9.03 -3.08 -12.73
CA ILE A 117 -9.58 -1.89 -13.37
C ILE A 117 -9.07 -1.79 -14.81
N TRP A 118 -9.95 -1.40 -15.73
CA TRP A 118 -9.56 -1.08 -17.09
C TRP A 118 -9.13 0.39 -17.20
N GLU A 119 -8.20 0.68 -18.10
CA GLU A 119 -7.72 2.04 -18.32
C GLU A 119 -8.85 3.03 -18.65
N CYS A 120 -9.82 2.63 -19.47
CA CYS A 120 -10.96 3.49 -19.80
C CYS A 120 -11.89 3.76 -18.61
N GLU A 121 -11.98 2.81 -17.67
CA GLU A 121 -12.76 2.99 -16.43
C GLU A 121 -12.02 3.92 -15.46
N PHE A 122 -10.68 3.79 -15.40
CA PHE A 122 -9.83 4.70 -14.66
C PHE A 122 -9.95 6.14 -15.17
N ASP A 123 -9.87 6.34 -16.49
CA ASP A 123 -9.95 7.65 -17.12
C ASP A 123 -11.31 8.33 -16.90
N GLN A 124 -12.39 7.56 -16.74
CA GLN A 124 -13.74 8.08 -16.44
C GLN A 124 -13.93 8.50 -14.99
N GLN A 125 -13.31 7.81 -14.02
CA GLN A 125 -13.57 8.01 -12.60
C GLN A 125 -12.85 9.20 -11.97
N LYS A 126 -12.02 9.95 -12.72
CA LYS A 126 -11.23 11.10 -12.23
C LYS A 126 -10.55 10.80 -10.89
N TYR A 127 -9.70 9.77 -10.87
CA TYR A 127 -8.87 9.50 -9.69
C TYR A 127 -8.03 10.74 -9.36
N PRO A 128 -8.04 11.22 -8.10
CA PRO A 128 -7.25 12.38 -7.75
C PRO A 128 -5.77 12.09 -7.95
N GLU A 129 -5.00 13.12 -8.30
CA GLU A 129 -3.56 13.03 -8.15
C GLU A 129 -3.24 12.86 -6.68
N VAL A 130 -2.50 11.81 -6.37
CA VAL A 130 -2.06 11.53 -5.01
C VAL A 130 -0.76 12.28 -4.78
N ASP A 131 -0.72 13.15 -3.77
CA ASP A 131 0.52 13.76 -3.32
C ASP A 131 1.54 12.64 -3.00
N PRO A 132 2.71 12.62 -3.65
CA PRO A 132 3.75 11.63 -3.38
C PRO A 132 4.22 11.57 -1.92
N HIS A 133 3.97 12.63 -1.13
CA HIS A 133 4.27 12.70 0.30
C HIS A 133 3.18 12.07 1.17
N LEU A 134 1.94 11.97 0.68
CA LEU A 134 0.87 11.24 1.33
C LEU A 134 1.08 9.75 1.04
N LYS A 135 1.84 9.09 1.90
CA LYS A 135 1.96 7.62 1.92
C LYS A 135 1.28 7.09 3.18
N PRO A 136 0.66 5.90 3.14
CA PRO A 136 0.25 5.24 4.36
C PRO A 136 1.43 5.14 5.32
N ILE A 137 1.23 5.50 6.57
CA ILE A 137 2.26 5.45 7.61
C ILE A 137 2.57 3.99 7.92
N ASP A 138 3.85 3.60 7.90
CA ASP A 138 4.25 2.33 8.50
C ASP A 138 4.13 2.47 10.02
N LYS A 139 3.22 1.72 10.63
CA LYS A 139 3.00 1.74 12.08
C LYS A 139 4.27 1.42 12.88
N ARG A 140 5.22 0.71 12.28
CA ARG A 140 6.53 0.44 12.90
C ARG A 140 7.39 1.67 13.02
N ASP A 141 7.25 2.64 12.12
CA ASP A 141 8.00 3.88 12.20
C ASP A 141 7.58 4.70 13.43
N ALA A 142 6.35 4.52 13.92
CA ALA A 142 5.88 5.12 15.16
C ALA A 142 6.32 4.36 16.43
N PHE A 143 6.97 3.20 16.31
CA PHE A 143 7.34 2.36 17.44
C PHE A 143 8.74 2.70 17.94
N TYR A 144 8.81 3.48 19.02
CA TYR A 144 10.06 3.94 19.63
C TYR A 144 10.29 3.31 21.01
N GLY A 145 11.55 3.18 21.40
CA GLY A 145 11.95 2.70 22.72
C GLY A 145 11.90 3.78 23.80
N GLY A 146 12.56 3.50 24.94
CA GLY A 146 12.71 4.49 26.01
C GLY A 146 13.45 5.74 25.53
N ARG A 147 13.08 6.90 26.10
CA ARG A 147 13.80 8.16 25.83
C ARG A 147 15.04 8.24 26.70
N THR A 148 16.19 8.44 26.08
CA THR A 148 17.44 8.79 26.75
C THR A 148 17.90 10.12 26.19
N GLU A 149 17.39 11.20 26.77
CA GLU A 149 17.72 12.56 26.35
C GLU A 149 18.52 13.25 27.46
N THR A 150 19.63 13.86 27.10
CA THR A 150 20.42 14.69 28.01
C THR A 150 20.10 16.15 27.72
N ILE A 151 19.32 16.78 28.59
CA ILE A 151 18.92 18.19 28.43
C ILE A 151 20.08 19.12 28.77
N GLN A 152 20.96 18.72 29.69
CA GLN A 152 22.11 19.52 30.14
C GLN A 152 23.31 18.61 30.44
N LEU A 153 24.46 18.88 29.81
CA LEU A 153 25.68 18.08 29.95
C LEU A 153 26.41 18.32 31.28
N TYR A 154 26.34 19.54 31.82
CA TYR A 154 26.99 19.91 33.06
C TYR A 154 26.16 20.94 33.83
N ASN A 155 25.98 20.71 35.12
CA ASN A 155 25.42 21.69 36.04
C ASN A 155 26.28 21.72 37.30
N ASN A 156 26.70 22.90 37.74
CA ASN A 156 27.46 23.06 38.97
C ASN A 156 26.49 23.06 40.15
N LEU A 157 26.50 21.97 40.92
CA LEU A 157 25.64 21.80 42.09
C LEU A 157 26.31 22.26 43.39
N SER A 158 27.35 23.11 43.34
CA SER A 158 28.09 23.57 44.53
C SER A 158 27.20 24.08 45.66
N ASP A 159 26.13 24.81 45.31
CA ASP A 159 25.15 25.38 46.25
C ASP A 159 23.74 24.78 46.11
N LEU A 160 23.60 23.71 45.31
CA LEU A 160 22.32 23.08 44.97
C LEU A 160 22.31 21.59 45.35
N LYS A 161 21.13 21.04 45.60
CA LYS A 161 20.95 19.58 45.80
C LYS A 161 20.29 18.96 44.58
N GLY A 162 20.97 18.00 43.95
CA GLY A 162 20.39 17.17 42.90
C GLY A 162 19.43 16.12 43.46
N ARG A 163 18.39 15.78 42.70
CA ARG A 163 17.52 14.62 42.97
C ARG A 163 17.48 13.74 41.74
N TYR A 164 17.59 12.43 41.96
CA TYR A 164 17.37 11.42 40.93
C TYR A 164 16.01 10.78 41.19
N VAL A 165 15.19 10.71 40.15
CA VAL A 165 13.88 10.05 40.19
C VAL A 165 13.97 8.85 39.27
N ASP A 166 13.70 7.68 39.83
CA ASP A 166 13.61 6.43 39.07
C ASP A 166 12.18 5.92 39.09
N PHE A 167 11.72 5.41 37.96
CA PHE A 167 10.43 4.76 37.88
C PHE A 167 10.62 3.25 38.06
N CYS A 168 10.32 2.74 39.26
CA CYS A 168 10.25 1.30 39.46
C CYS A 168 9.11 0.72 38.63
N SER A 169 9.44 -0.17 37.69
CA SER A 169 8.46 -0.87 36.84
C SER A 169 7.60 0.07 35.98
N LEU A 170 8.23 1.00 35.24
CA LEU A 170 7.55 1.90 34.31
C LEU A 170 6.66 1.14 33.30
N TYR A 171 7.20 0.20 32.53
CA TYR A 171 6.43 -0.53 31.52
C TYR A 171 5.24 -1.32 32.11
N PRO A 172 5.41 -2.12 33.19
CA PRO A 172 4.27 -2.76 33.85
C PRO A 172 3.19 -1.76 34.32
N SER A 173 3.58 -0.60 34.83
CA SER A 173 2.64 0.43 35.28
C SER A 173 1.83 0.99 34.11
N VAL A 174 2.49 1.32 33.00
CA VAL A 174 1.82 1.77 31.76
C VAL A 174 0.89 0.69 31.22
N ASN A 175 1.32 -0.57 31.16
CA ASN A 175 0.49 -1.70 30.73
C ASN A 175 -0.78 -1.89 31.57
N LYS A 176 -0.74 -1.55 32.87
CA LYS A 176 -1.87 -1.72 33.78
C LYS A 176 -2.85 -0.55 33.75
N TYR A 177 -2.35 0.68 33.64
CA TYR A 177 -3.15 1.88 33.90
C TYR A 177 -3.45 2.71 32.63
N CYS A 178 -2.64 2.62 31.58
CA CYS A 178 -2.86 3.41 30.36
C CYS A 178 -3.82 2.72 29.40
N LYS A 179 -4.52 3.54 28.60
CA LYS A 179 -5.38 3.05 27.52
C LYS A 179 -4.52 2.63 26.34
N TYR A 180 -4.92 1.54 25.68
CA TYR A 180 -4.33 1.08 24.43
C TYR A 180 -5.32 1.28 23.29
N PRO A 181 -4.84 1.65 22.08
CA PRO A 181 -5.70 1.64 20.91
C PRO A 181 -6.14 0.19 20.61
N ILE A 182 -7.45 -0.03 20.50
CA ILE A 182 -8.05 -1.32 20.17
C ILE A 182 -8.88 -1.15 18.88
N GLY A 183 -8.75 -2.09 17.95
CA GLY A 183 -9.49 -2.10 16.68
C GLY A 183 -8.70 -1.54 15.49
N HIS A 184 -9.38 -1.37 14.36
CA HIS A 184 -8.76 -0.88 13.12
C HIS A 184 -8.64 0.64 13.12
N SER A 185 -7.47 1.13 12.70
CA SER A 185 -7.20 2.57 12.55
C SER A 185 -8.05 3.18 11.44
N ILE A 186 -8.63 4.36 11.70
CA ILE A 186 -9.29 5.18 10.69
C ILE A 186 -8.30 6.26 10.22
N THR A 187 -8.23 6.50 8.92
CA THR A 187 -7.41 7.58 8.36
C THR A 187 -8.26 8.83 8.23
N SER A 188 -7.73 9.95 8.72
CA SER A 188 -8.28 11.27 8.45
C SER A 188 -7.23 12.10 7.72
N THR A 189 -7.61 12.63 6.56
CA THR A 189 -6.79 13.53 5.75
C THR A 189 -7.11 15.01 6.04
N GLU A 190 -8.11 15.27 6.87
CA GLU A 190 -8.63 16.61 7.19
C GLU A 190 -8.55 16.85 8.71
N ILE A 191 -7.38 16.61 9.31
CA ILE A 191 -7.13 16.94 10.73
C ILE A 191 -6.33 18.24 10.78
N SER A 192 -6.86 19.23 11.51
CA SER A 192 -6.08 20.41 11.88
C SER A 192 -5.13 20.09 13.04
N VAL A 193 -4.11 20.95 13.24
CA VAL A 193 -3.22 20.83 14.41
C VAL A 193 -4.01 20.91 15.72
N ASP A 194 -5.04 21.76 15.77
CA ASP A 194 -5.88 21.90 16.96
C ASP A 194 -6.70 20.63 17.24
N ASP A 195 -7.18 19.95 16.20
CA ASP A 195 -7.88 18.68 16.36
C ASP A 195 -6.95 17.57 16.86
N TYR A 196 -5.70 17.57 16.39
CA TYR A 196 -4.66 16.65 16.89
C TYR A 196 -4.34 16.89 18.37
N ILE A 197 -4.16 18.16 18.75
CA ILE A 197 -3.90 18.54 20.15
C ILE A 197 -5.06 18.12 21.06
N LYS A 198 -6.31 18.30 20.64
CA LYS A 198 -7.48 17.84 21.41
C LYS A 198 -7.48 16.33 21.63
N ILE A 199 -7.07 15.55 20.64
CA ILE A 199 -6.96 14.08 20.77
C ILE A 199 -5.96 13.71 21.87
N ILE A 200 -4.80 14.39 21.92
CA ILE A 200 -3.74 14.12 22.89
C ILE A 200 -4.07 14.62 24.30
N ILE A 201 -4.69 15.80 24.42
CA ILE A 201 -4.93 16.46 25.71
C ILE A 201 -6.22 15.95 26.38
N SER A 202 -7.09 15.23 25.68
CA SER A 202 -8.33 14.66 26.24
C SER A 202 -8.14 13.49 27.23
N GLU A 203 -6.90 13.26 27.72
CA GLU A 203 -6.58 12.32 28.81
C GLU A 203 -6.53 12.99 30.19
#